data_AF-A0AAU8JIS1-F1
#
_entry.id   AF-A0AAU8JIS1-F1
#
_cell.length_a   1.000
_cell.length_b   1.000
_cell.length_c   1.000
_cell.angle_alpha   90.00
_cell.angle_beta   90.00
_cell.angle_gamma   90.00
#
_symmetry.space_group_name_H-M   'P 1'
#
loop_
_entity.id
_entity.type
_entity.pdbx_description
1 polymer ?
#
loop_
_entity_poly.entity_id
_entity_poly.type
_entity_poly.pdbx_seq_one_letter_code
_entity_poly.pdbx_strand_id
1 'polypeptide(L)'
;MNHAQLNISLSEEEAEFQEFQPWLQERFGVKTSASWARIILLYAINEEEGFNTFFDLLEEFKFDRATQSDQLRFDKTSENEFILSGK
;
A
#
# COMPACT_ATOMS: atom_id res chain seq x y z
N MET A 1 -15.80 16.59 -8.83
CA MET A 1 -16.89 15.60 -9.02
C MET A 1 -16.36 14.30 -8.47
N ASN A 2 -17.07 13.68 -7.53
CA ASN A 2 -16.56 12.52 -6.79
C ASN A 2 -17.18 11.23 -7.37
N HIS A 3 -16.44 10.12 -7.43
CA HIS A 3 -16.91 8.82 -7.98
C HIS A 3 -18.23 8.35 -7.34
N ALA A 4 -18.49 8.73 -6.08
CA ALA A 4 -19.74 8.49 -5.36
C ALA A 4 -20.99 9.07 -6.06
N GLN A 5 -20.84 10.08 -6.91
CA GLN A 5 -21.94 10.71 -7.64
C GLN A 5 -22.25 10.00 -8.98
N LEU A 6 -21.36 9.10 -9.44
CA LEU A 6 -21.45 8.46 -10.76
C LEU A 6 -21.73 6.94 -10.70
N ASN A 7 -21.87 6.36 -9.50
CA ASN A 7 -22.04 4.91 -9.29
C ASN A 7 -20.97 4.07 -10.04
N ILE A 8 -19.76 4.62 -10.13
CA ILE A 8 -18.60 3.95 -10.71
C ILE A 8 -17.92 3.22 -9.55
N SER A 9 -17.90 1.89 -9.61
CA SER A 9 -17.10 1.07 -8.71
C SER A 9 -15.63 1.46 -8.85
N LEU A 10 -14.91 1.60 -7.73
CA LEU A 10 -13.45 1.70 -7.82
C LEU A 10 -12.92 0.47 -8.56
N SER A 11 -11.96 0.69 -9.46
CA SER A 11 -11.16 -0.43 -9.98
C SER A 11 -10.33 -1.03 -8.84
N GLU A 12 -9.88 -2.27 -9.03
CA GLU A 12 -8.99 -2.94 -8.07
C GLU A 12 -7.72 -2.11 -7.86
N GLU A 13 -7.15 -1.57 -8.94
CA GLU A 13 -5.96 -0.71 -8.89
C GLU A 13 -6.23 0.62 -8.16
N GLU A 14 -7.39 1.23 -8.35
CA GLU A 14 -7.77 2.45 -7.63
C GLU A 14 -7.92 2.19 -6.12
N ALA A 15 -8.51 1.05 -5.76
CA ALA A 15 -8.68 0.66 -4.36
C ALA A 15 -7.33 0.39 -3.71
N GLU A 16 -6.45 -0.33 -4.41
CA GLU A 16 -5.07 -0.58 -4.00
C GLU A 16 -4.28 0.72 -3.79
N PHE A 17 -4.44 1.70 -4.69
CA PHE A 17 -3.68 2.95 -4.62
C PHE A 17 -4.17 3.87 -3.48
N GLN A 18 -5.37 3.65 -2.93
CA GLN A 18 -5.84 4.36 -1.74
C GLN A 18 -4.96 4.08 -0.52
N GLU A 19 -4.36 2.88 -0.45
CA GLU A 19 -3.50 2.46 0.65
C GLU A 19 -2.08 3.02 0.56
N PHE A 20 -1.69 3.55 -0.60
CA PHE A 20 -0.34 4.07 -0.82
C PHE A 20 -0.03 5.28 0.08
N GLN A 21 -0.97 6.20 0.27
CA GLN A 21 -0.74 7.36 1.13
C GLN A 21 -0.58 7.01 2.62
N PRO A 22 -1.47 6.20 3.23
CA PRO A 22 -1.26 5.69 4.58
C PRO A 22 0.08 4.97 4.77
N TRP A 23 0.46 4.08 3.84
CA TRP A 23 1.74 3.38 3.87
C TRP A 23 2.92 4.37 3.83
N LEU A 24 2.85 5.37 2.94
CA LEU A 24 3.88 6.40 2.81
C LEU A 24 4.02 7.24 4.09
N GLN A 25 2.89 7.61 4.70
CA GLN A 25 2.87 8.37 5.95
C GLN A 25 3.53 7.60 7.10
N GLU A 26 3.24 6.30 7.22
CA GLU A 26 3.89 5.42 8.19
C GLU A 26 5.39 5.31 7.92
N ARG A 27 5.76 5.08 6.65
CA ARG A 27 7.16 4.94 6.23
C ARG A 27 8.02 6.16 6.56
N PHE A 28 7.51 7.36 6.31
CA PHE A 28 8.21 8.60 6.63
C PHE A 28 7.94 9.11 8.05
N GLY A 29 7.11 8.42 8.84
CA GLY A 29 6.74 8.86 10.19
C GLY A 29 6.00 10.21 10.23
N VAL A 30 5.30 10.58 9.17
CA VAL A 30 4.63 11.87 9.03
C VAL A 30 3.13 11.77 9.28
N LYS A 31 2.58 12.74 10.01
CA LYS A 31 1.13 12.90 10.23
C LYS A 31 0.67 14.19 9.58
N THR A 32 0.33 14.13 8.30
CA THR A 32 -0.04 15.31 7.50
C THR A 32 -1.14 15.00 6.51
N SER A 33 -2.02 15.95 6.24
CA SER A 33 -2.99 15.86 5.15
C SER A 33 -2.41 16.30 3.79
N ALA A 34 -1.12 16.63 3.72
CA ALA A 34 -0.45 16.91 2.46
C ALA A 34 -0.51 15.68 1.53
N SER A 35 -0.59 15.93 0.22
CA SER A 35 -0.59 14.85 -0.77
C SER A 35 0.71 14.04 -0.68
N TRP A 36 0.63 12.76 -1.03
CA TRP A 36 1.80 11.88 -1.09
C TRP A 36 2.90 12.46 -1.99
N ALA A 37 2.56 13.10 -3.12
CA ALA A 37 3.52 13.78 -3.98
C ALA A 37 4.25 14.91 -3.25
N ARG A 38 3.53 15.70 -2.43
CA ARG A 38 4.14 16.76 -1.62
C ARG A 38 5.07 16.18 -0.55
N ILE A 39 4.68 15.05 0.07
CA ILE A 39 5.52 14.34 1.04
C ILE A 39 6.84 13.90 0.39
N ILE A 40 6.79 13.27 -0.79
CA ILE A 40 7.99 12.83 -1.52
C ILE A 40 8.89 14.03 -1.84
N LEU A 41 8.31 15.12 -2.35
CA LEU A 41 9.05 16.34 -2.67
C LEU A 41 9.62 17.08 -1.44
N LEU A 42 9.23 16.73 -0.21
CA LEU A 42 9.92 17.27 0.99
C LEU A 42 11.29 16.62 1.19
N TYR A 43 11.50 15.42 0.65
CA TYR A 43 12.73 14.64 0.81
C TYR A 43 13.59 14.59 -0.46
N ALA A 44 13.10 15.11 -1.59
CA ALA A 44 13.83 15.19 -2.84
C ALA A 44 14.56 16.55 -2.98
N ILE A 45 15.73 16.54 -3.63
CA ILE A 45 16.52 17.74 -3.96
C ILE A 45 15.82 18.54 -5.06
N ASN A 46 15.17 17.86 -6.00
CA ASN A 46 14.44 18.47 -7.11
C ASN A 46 13.26 17.58 -7.57
N GLU A 47 12.49 18.08 -8.53
CA GLU A 47 11.31 17.37 -9.05
C GLU A 47 11.67 16.09 -9.82
N GLU A 48 12.80 16.07 -10.54
CA GLU A 48 13.25 14.88 -11.28
C GLU A 48 13.61 13.74 -10.33
N GLU A 49 14.33 14.03 -9.25
CA GLU A 49 14.60 13.07 -8.19
C GLU A 49 13.29 12.62 -7.53
N GLY A 50 12.40 13.55 -7.19
CA GLY A 50 11.10 13.20 -6.60
C GLY A 50 10.26 12.28 -7.48
N PHE A 51 10.36 12.44 -8.80
CA PHE A 51 9.72 11.55 -9.77
C PHE A 51 10.34 10.14 -9.74
N ASN A 52 11.66 10.01 -9.70
CA ASN A 52 12.32 8.71 -9.59
C ASN A 52 12.03 8.04 -8.24
N THR A 53 12.12 8.79 -7.14
CA THR A 53 11.80 8.32 -5.79
C THR A 53 10.37 7.79 -5.68
N PHE A 54 9.42 8.37 -6.42
CA PHE A 54 8.05 7.83 -6.47
C PHE A 54 8.02 6.39 -6.97
N PHE A 55 8.77 6.04 -8.03
CA PHE A 55 8.76 4.67 -8.55
C PHE A 55 9.44 3.68 -7.61
N ASP A 56 10.55 4.09 -6.97
CA ASP A 56 11.21 3.28 -5.95
C ASP A 56 10.23 2.98 -4.80
N LEU A 57 9.55 4.01 -4.29
CA LEU A 57 8.54 3.86 -3.23
C LEU A 57 7.36 2.99 -3.64
N LEU A 58 6.92 3.10 -4.90
CA LEU A 58 5.83 2.29 -5.41
C LEU A 58 6.22 0.82 -5.52
N GLU A 59 7.45 0.52 -5.91
CA GLU A 59 7.98 -0.85 -5.95
C GLU A 59 8.04 -1.44 -4.53
N GLU A 60 8.57 -0.68 -3.57
CA GLU A 60 8.63 -1.09 -2.16
C GLU A 60 7.23 -1.33 -1.57
N PHE A 61 6.27 -0.44 -1.84
CA PHE A 61 4.88 -0.63 -1.43
C PHE A 61 4.27 -1.93 -1.98
N LYS A 62 4.53 -2.25 -3.26
CA LYS A 62 4.05 -3.50 -3.86
C LYS A 62 4.70 -4.72 -3.23
N PHE A 63 6.00 -4.64 -2.93
CA PHE A 63 6.73 -5.72 -2.28
C PHE A 63 6.22 -5.99 -0.85
N ASP A 64 6.02 -4.94 -0.06
CA ASP A 64 5.48 -5.06 1.32
C ASP A 64 4.10 -5.73 1.33
N ARG A 65 3.23 -5.41 0.36
CA ARG A 65 1.92 -6.07 0.26
C ARG A 65 2.02 -7.53 -0.18
N ALA A 66 2.90 -7.83 -1.13
CA ALA A 66 3.15 -9.20 -1.56
C ALA A 66 3.65 -10.06 -0.39
N THR A 67 4.58 -9.54 0.41
CA THR A 67 5.12 -10.25 1.58
C THR A 67 4.08 -10.44 2.69
N GLN A 68 3.19 -9.45 2.93
CA GLN A 68 2.07 -9.61 3.86
C GLN A 68 1.08 -10.69 3.39
N SER A 69 0.81 -10.78 2.09
CA SER A 69 -0.09 -11.80 1.54
C SER A 69 0.46 -13.23 1.69
N ASP A 70 1.78 -13.40 1.57
CA ASP A 70 2.44 -14.68 1.81
C ASP A 70 2.42 -15.06 3.29
N GLN A 71 2.66 -14.12 4.21
CA GLN A 71 2.61 -14.38 5.65
C GLN A 71 1.24 -14.85 6.14
N LEU A 72 0.14 -14.27 5.62
CA LEU A 72 -1.23 -14.70 5.93
C LEU A 72 -1.54 -16.13 5.44
N ARG A 73 -0.84 -16.61 4.41
CA ARG A 73 -1.01 -17.97 3.87
C ARG A 73 -0.35 -19.03 4.76
N PHE A 74 0.76 -18.69 5.42
CA PHE A 74 1.44 -19.60 6.35
C PHE A 74 0.68 -19.79 7.67
N ASP A 75 0.02 -18.75 8.19
CA ASP A 75 -0.75 -18.83 9.44
C ASP A 75 -2.02 -19.69 9.31
N LYS A 76 -2.71 -19.57 8.17
CA LYS A 76 -3.92 -20.37 7.85
C LYS A 76 -3.63 -21.87 7.67
N THR A 77 -2.39 -22.27 7.42
CA THR A 77 -2.06 -23.68 7.17
C THR A 77 -1.95 -24.46 8.47
N SER A 78 -1.51 -23.82 9.56
CA SER A 78 -1.37 -24.46 10.88
C SER A 78 -2.71 -24.71 11.58
N GLU A 79 -3.72 -23.84 11.41
CA GLU A 79 -5.05 -24.08 11.96
C GLU A 79 -5.81 -25.19 11.22
N ASN A 80 -5.65 -25.29 9.89
CA ASN A 80 -6.35 -26.29 9.09
C ASN A 80 -5.78 -27.71 9.24
N GLU A 81 -4.50 -27.86 9.63
CA GLU A 81 -3.87 -29.17 9.87
C GLU A 81 -4.22 -29.75 11.26
N PHE A 82 -4.52 -28.91 12.25
CA PHE A 82 -4.92 -29.35 13.59
C PHE A 82 -6.32 -29.97 13.64
N ILE A 83 -7.24 -29.56 12.76
CA ILE A 83 -8.62 -30.07 12.70
C ILE A 83 -8.73 -31.44 12.02
N LEU A 84 -7.76 -31.83 11.17
CA LEU A 84 -7.79 -33.11 10.44
C LEU A 84 -7.09 -34.27 11.17
N SER A 85 -6.36 -34.02 12.26
CA SER A 85 -5.65 -35.05 13.02
C SER A 85 -6.38 -35.52 14.29
N GLY A 86 -7.51 -34.88 14.65
CA GLY A 86 -8.34 -35.26 15.79
C GLY A 86 -9.42 -36.29 15.44
N LYS A 87 -9.04 -37.56 15.32
CA LYS A 87 -9.97 -38.71 15.48
C LYS A 87 -9.95 -39.21 16.91
#